data_AF-A0A968XLX2-F1
#
_entry.id   AF-A0A968XLX2-F1
#
_cell.length_a   1.000
_cell.length_b   1.000
_cell.length_c   1.000
_cell.angle_alpha   90.00
_cell.angle_beta   90.00
_cell.angle_gamma   90.00
#
_symmetry.space_group_name_H-M   'P 1'
#
loop_
_entity.id
_entity.type
_entity.pdbx_description
1 polymer ?
#
loop_
_entity_poly.entity_id
_entity_poly.type
_entity_poly.pdbx_seq_one_letter_code
_entity_poly.pdbx_strand_id
1 'polypeptide(L)'
;MWLLEIVPSFVPTFVLWSLTVVFLSPISKEFSLGEVLKWAANPVLLLFFGGFAFGVAASRYGLDSLMAKLAVKFSRGSRLLLLSLTVLVTAFMSMWMSNIAAAAMMIAALHPLTANLEKRK
;
A
#
# COMPACT_ATOMS: atom_id res chain seq x y z
N MET A 1 0.09 22.78 -3.12
CA MET A 1 -0.86 22.00 -2.31
C MET A 1 -0.38 20.57 -2.07
N TRP A 2 -0.07 19.79 -3.11
CA TRP A 2 0.48 18.43 -2.91
C TRP A 2 1.77 18.38 -2.09
N LEU A 3 2.76 19.24 -2.40
CA LEU A 3 4.04 19.24 -1.66
C LEU A 3 3.95 19.81 -0.24
N LEU A 4 3.03 20.73 0.00
CA LEU A 4 2.90 21.41 1.29
C LEU A 4 1.98 20.64 2.25
N GLU A 5 1.23 19.66 1.73
CA GLU A 5 0.31 18.79 2.48
C GLU A 5 -0.68 19.52 3.41
N ILE A 6 -0.95 20.80 3.14
CA ILE A 6 -1.88 21.65 3.90
C ILE A 6 -3.30 21.08 3.95
N VAL A 7 -3.68 20.35 2.90
CA VAL A 7 -4.96 19.65 2.77
C VAL A 7 -4.70 18.22 2.30
N PRO A 8 -5.62 17.27 2.57
CA PRO A 8 -5.51 15.90 2.07
C PRO A 8 -5.26 15.85 0.55
N SER A 9 -4.46 14.90 0.10
CA SER A 9 -3.97 14.83 -1.28
C SER A 9 -5.07 14.71 -2.36
N PHE A 10 -6.28 14.25 -2.00
CA PHE A 10 -7.42 14.19 -2.90
C PHE A 10 -8.04 15.57 -3.19
N VAL A 11 -7.94 16.53 -2.26
CA VAL A 11 -8.53 17.87 -2.38
C VAL A 11 -7.96 18.65 -3.58
N PRO A 12 -6.62 18.80 -3.74
CA PRO A 12 -6.05 19.48 -4.90
C PRO A 12 -6.38 18.76 -6.23
N THR A 13 -6.62 17.45 -6.23
CA THR A 13 -7.08 16.73 -7.44
C THR A 13 -8.48 17.14 -7.85
N PHE A 14 -9.43 17.26 -6.90
CA PHE A 14 -10.78 17.76 -7.20
C PHE A 14 -10.78 19.23 -7.64
N VAL A 15 -9.94 20.06 -7.01
CA VAL A 15 -9.74 21.45 -7.41
C VAL A 15 -9.22 21.51 -8.85
N LEU A 16 -8.21 20.69 -9.19
CA LEU A 16 -7.68 20.59 -10.55
C LEU A 16 -8.77 20.21 -11.55
N TRP A 17 -9.58 19.19 -11.27
CA TRP A 17 -10.70 18.79 -12.14
C TRP A 17 -11.70 19.94 -12.34
N SER A 18 -12.08 20.61 -11.26
CA SER A 18 -13.03 21.73 -11.33
C SER A 18 -12.49 22.90 -12.16
N LEU A 19 -11.22 23.28 -11.96
CA LEU A 19 -10.57 24.36 -12.70
C LEU A 19 -10.44 24.02 -14.18
N THR A 20 -10.09 22.77 -14.51
CA THR A 20 -10.02 22.32 -15.90
C THR A 20 -11.36 22.47 -16.61
N VAL A 21 -12.46 22.05 -15.98
CA VAL A 21 -13.80 22.22 -16.57
C VAL A 21 -14.17 23.70 -16.70
N VAL A 22 -13.92 24.52 -15.69
CA VAL A 22 -14.30 25.94 -15.71
C VAL A 22 -13.52 26.74 -16.77
N PHE A 23 -12.22 26.52 -16.91
CA PHE A 23 -11.36 27.34 -17.76
C PHE A 23 -11.12 26.75 -19.15
N LEU A 24 -11.03 25.42 -19.29
CA LEU A 24 -10.66 24.78 -20.55
C LEU A 24 -11.86 24.22 -21.32
N SER A 25 -13.01 23.96 -20.67
CA SER A 25 -14.22 23.50 -21.38
C SER A 25 -14.73 24.44 -22.49
N PRO A 26 -14.57 25.78 -22.41
CA PRO A 26 -14.94 26.67 -23.52
C PRO A 26 -14.03 26.56 -24.74
N ILE A 27 -12.81 26.05 -24.56
CA ILE A 27 -11.75 25.99 -25.59
C ILE A 27 -11.86 24.68 -26.39
N SER A 28 -12.12 23.56 -25.72
CA SER A 28 -12.35 22.27 -26.39
C SER A 28 -13.36 21.40 -25.64
N LYS A 29 -14.11 20.59 -26.39
CA LYS A 29 -15.07 19.61 -25.83
C LYS A 29 -14.40 18.48 -25.05
N GLU A 30 -13.10 18.29 -25.24
CA GLU A 30 -12.28 17.29 -24.54
C GLU A 30 -12.17 17.56 -23.04
N PHE A 31 -12.37 18.81 -22.61
CA PHE A 31 -12.38 19.21 -21.20
C PHE A 31 -13.78 19.38 -20.63
N SER A 32 -14.79 18.84 -21.31
CA SER A 32 -16.15 18.81 -20.77
C SER A 32 -16.22 17.98 -19.49
N LEU A 33 -17.22 18.27 -18.64
CA LEU A 33 -17.41 17.58 -17.36
C LEU A 33 -17.41 16.06 -17.51
N GLY A 34 -18.06 15.54 -18.54
CA GLY A 34 -18.14 14.10 -18.79
C GLY A 34 -16.78 13.47 -19.07
N GLU A 35 -15.91 14.13 -19.85
CA GLU A 35 -14.58 13.63 -20.16
C GLU A 35 -13.64 13.70 -18.95
N VAL A 36 -13.68 14.79 -18.18
CA VAL A 36 -12.88 14.93 -16.96
C VAL A 36 -13.28 13.88 -15.91
N LEU A 37 -14.57 13.57 -15.78
CA LEU A 37 -15.03 12.51 -14.89
C LEU A 37 -14.57 11.10 -15.32
N LYS A 38 -14.34 10.86 -16.62
CA LYS A 38 -13.76 9.58 -17.07
C LYS A 38 -12.35 9.37 -16.54
N TRP A 39 -11.59 10.42 -16.24
CA TRP A 39 -10.26 10.28 -15.62
C TRP A 39 -10.33 9.62 -14.24
N ALA A 40 -11.44 9.80 -13.52
CA ALA A 40 -11.69 9.13 -12.24
C ALA A 40 -11.87 7.61 -12.41
N ALA A 41 -12.38 7.17 -13.56
CA ALA A 41 -12.68 5.77 -13.88
C ALA A 41 -11.59 5.12 -14.75
N ASN A 42 -10.35 5.59 -14.65
CA ASN A 42 -9.24 5.02 -15.41
C ASN A 42 -9.04 3.52 -15.04
N PRO A 43 -8.86 2.61 -16.00
CA PRO A 43 -8.67 1.18 -15.73
C PRO A 43 -7.50 0.87 -14.78
N VAL A 44 -6.47 1.73 -14.76
CA VAL A 44 -5.35 1.63 -13.80
C VAL A 44 -5.84 1.86 -12.36
N LEU A 45 -6.73 2.83 -12.12
CA LEU A 45 -7.30 3.08 -10.78
C LEU A 45 -8.19 1.91 -10.33
N LEU A 46 -8.96 1.32 -11.26
CA LEU A 46 -9.74 0.12 -10.99
C LEU A 46 -8.86 -1.08 -10.64
N LEU A 47 -7.71 -1.23 -11.32
CA LEU A 47 -6.72 -2.26 -11.00
C LEU A 47 -6.13 -2.06 -9.59
N PHE A 48 -5.79 -0.82 -9.23
CA PHE A 48 -5.34 -0.48 -7.87
C PHE A 48 -6.40 -0.79 -6.82
N PHE A 49 -7.68 -0.49 -7.10
CA PHE A 49 -8.78 -0.86 -6.21
C PHE A 49 -8.89 -2.38 -6.02
N GLY A 50 -8.76 -3.15 -7.10
CA GLY A 50 -8.69 -4.62 -7.05
C GLY A 50 -7.51 -5.12 -6.22
N GLY A 51 -6.33 -4.49 -6.35
CA GLY A 51 -5.14 -4.79 -5.54
C GLY A 51 -5.36 -4.53 -4.05
N PHE A 52 -6.00 -3.41 -3.68
CA PHE A 52 -6.35 -3.11 -2.30
C PHE A 52 -7.38 -4.10 -1.73
N ALA A 53 -8.42 -4.42 -2.51
CA ALA A 53 -9.41 -5.42 -2.12
C ALA A 53 -8.78 -6.79 -1.88
N PHE A 54 -7.85 -7.21 -2.76
CA PHE A 54 -7.09 -8.44 -2.61
C PHE A 54 -6.20 -8.42 -1.36
N GLY A 55 -5.46 -7.33 -1.12
CA GLY A 55 -4.63 -7.19 0.07
C GLY A 55 -5.43 -7.26 1.38
N VAL A 56 -6.58 -6.58 1.43
CA VAL A 56 -7.49 -6.66 2.58
C VAL A 56 -8.05 -8.07 2.76
N ALA A 57 -8.44 -8.74 1.67
CA ALA A 57 -8.89 -10.13 1.73
C ALA A 57 -7.78 -11.05 2.26
N ALA A 58 -6.55 -10.93 1.74
CA ALA A 58 -5.40 -11.73 2.16
C ALA A 58 -5.11 -11.57 3.66
N SER A 59 -5.15 -10.35 4.19
CA SER A 59 -4.98 -10.10 5.63
C SER A 59 -6.18 -10.63 6.44
N ARG A 60 -7.42 -10.46 5.95
CA ARG A 60 -8.63 -10.98 6.62
C ARG A 60 -8.65 -12.51 6.71
N TYR A 61 -8.12 -13.21 5.71
CA TYR A 61 -7.98 -14.67 5.72
C TYR A 61 -6.71 -15.16 6.43
N GLY A 62 -5.88 -14.25 6.98
CA GLY A 62 -4.69 -14.59 7.75
C GLY A 62 -3.54 -15.18 6.92
N LEU A 63 -3.50 -14.87 5.62
CA LEU A 63 -2.45 -15.34 4.71
C LEU A 63 -1.06 -14.83 5.14
N ASP A 64 -1.02 -13.60 5.65
CA ASP A 64 0.14 -12.97 6.29
C ASP A 64 0.68 -13.80 7.47
N SER A 65 -0.19 -14.21 8.40
CA SER A 65 0.16 -15.05 9.56
C SER A 65 0.62 -16.44 9.14
N LEU A 66 -0.01 -17.03 8.11
CA LEU A 66 0.35 -18.35 7.61
C LEU A 66 1.76 -18.35 7.00
N MET A 67 2.09 -17.31 6.23
CA MET A 67 3.41 -17.13 5.62
C MET A 67 4.50 -16.88 6.67
N ALA A 68 4.21 -16.07 7.71
CA ALA A 68 5.13 -15.87 8.82
C ALA A 68 5.43 -17.19 9.57
N LYS A 69 4.40 -18.00 9.85
CA LYS A 69 4.56 -19.31 10.49
C LYS A 69 5.40 -20.27 9.64
N LEU A 70 5.20 -20.26 8.32
CA LEU A 70 6.00 -21.06 7.38
C LEU A 70 7.47 -20.63 7.39
N ALA A 71 7.75 -19.32 7.38
CA ALA A 71 9.11 -18.80 7.48
C ALA A 71 9.83 -19.26 8.76
N VAL A 72 9.15 -19.18 9.91
CA VAL A 72 9.70 -19.65 11.20
C VAL A 72 9.93 -21.16 11.19
N LYS A 73 8.97 -21.95 10.67
CA LYS A 73 9.12 -23.40 10.57
C LYS A 73 10.29 -23.81 9.67
N PHE A 74 10.50 -23.09 8.57
CA PHE A 74 11.55 -23.39 7.59
C PHE A 74 12.94 -22.92 8.04
N SER A 75 13.00 -21.91 8.92
CA SER A 75 14.26 -21.42 9.50
C SER A 75 15.01 -22.46 10.35
N ARG A 76 14.33 -23.48 10.89
CA ARG A 76 14.94 -24.57 11.68
C ARG A 76 15.85 -24.07 12.83
N GLY A 77 15.56 -22.91 13.40
CA GLY A 77 16.30 -22.34 14.54
C GLY A 77 17.55 -21.53 14.19
N SER A 78 17.90 -21.41 12.90
CA SER A 78 19.02 -20.55 12.46
C SER A 78 18.58 -19.10 12.32
N ARG A 79 19.24 -18.19 13.06
CA ARG A 79 18.91 -16.75 13.09
C ARG A 79 19.08 -16.08 11.72
N LEU A 80 20.14 -16.43 10.98
CA LEU A 80 20.40 -15.86 9.64
C LEU A 80 19.35 -16.30 8.62
N LEU A 81 18.95 -17.58 8.68
CA LEU A 81 17.90 -18.14 7.82
C LEU A 81 16.52 -17.55 8.15
N LEU A 82 16.23 -17.34 9.44
CA LEU A 82 14.99 -16.68 9.85
C LEU A 82 14.90 -15.26 9.30
N LEU A 83 16.00 -14.50 9.41
CA LEU A 83 16.07 -13.14 8.92
C LEU A 83 15.88 -13.08 7.39
N SER A 84 16.60 -13.92 6.63
CA SER A 84 16.49 -13.92 5.17
C SER A 84 15.12 -14.35 4.67
N LEU A 85 14.52 -15.38 5.27
CA LEU A 85 13.16 -15.83 4.94
C LEU A 85 12.13 -14.75 5.28
N THR A 86 12.28 -14.07 6.42
CA THR A 86 11.34 -13.02 6.82
C THR A 86 11.41 -11.82 5.88
N VAL A 87 12.62 -11.39 5.48
CA VAL A 87 12.80 -10.32 4.49
C VAL A 87 12.22 -10.71 3.14
N LEU A 88 12.44 -11.95 2.68
CA LEU A 88 11.93 -12.43 1.40
C LEU A 88 10.40 -12.50 1.40
N VAL A 89 9.80 -13.07 2.44
CA VAL A 89 8.33 -13.14 2.58
C VAL A 89 7.72 -11.75 2.69
N THR A 90 8.36 -10.83 3.40
CA THR A 90 7.90 -9.44 3.51
C THR A 90 8.01 -8.70 2.18
N ALA A 91 9.13 -8.85 1.46
CA ALA A 91 9.34 -8.25 0.15
C ALA A 91 8.34 -8.79 -0.89
N PHE A 92 8.09 -10.11 -0.86
CA PHE A 92 7.06 -10.74 -1.68
C PHE A 92 5.70 -10.15 -1.33
N MET A 93 5.27 -10.21 -0.07
CA MET A 93 3.96 -9.66 0.31
C MET A 93 3.80 -8.16 0.03
N SER A 94 4.89 -7.39 0.06
CA SER A 94 4.89 -5.96 -0.29
C SER A 94 4.55 -5.67 -1.76
N MET A 95 4.65 -6.65 -2.67
CA MET A 95 4.27 -6.46 -4.08
C MET A 95 2.76 -6.56 -4.30
N TRP A 96 2.03 -7.27 -3.42
CA TRP A 96 0.58 -7.46 -3.53
C TRP A 96 -0.21 -6.69 -2.48
N MET A 97 0.43 -6.33 -1.36
CA MET A 97 -0.17 -5.53 -0.30
C MET A 97 0.29 -4.09 -0.37
N SER A 98 -0.53 -3.15 0.12
CA SER A 98 -0.10 -1.75 0.17
C SER A 98 1.17 -1.64 1.02
N ASN A 99 2.09 -0.74 0.64
CA ASN A 99 3.35 -0.52 1.38
C ASN A 99 3.12 -0.24 2.88
N ILE A 100 1.94 0.26 3.27
CA ILE A 100 1.52 0.46 4.66
C ILE A 100 1.34 -0.88 5.40
N ALA A 101 0.74 -1.87 4.74
CA ALA A 101 0.57 -3.21 5.30
C ALA A 101 1.91 -3.96 5.40
N ALA A 102 2.80 -3.78 4.41
CA ALA A 102 4.17 -4.31 4.48
C ALA A 102 4.96 -3.71 5.65
N ALA A 103 4.84 -2.40 5.89
CA ALA A 103 5.45 -1.73 7.04
C ALA A 103 4.90 -2.27 8.38
N ALA A 104 3.58 -2.49 8.48
CA ALA A 104 2.97 -3.07 9.67
C ALA A 104 3.46 -4.50 9.95
N MET A 105 3.60 -5.34 8.92
CA MET A 105 4.18 -6.69 9.04
C MET A 105 5.63 -6.64 9.52
N MET A 106 6.44 -5.71 8.98
CA MET A 106 7.84 -5.55 9.38
C MET A 106 7.98 -5.15 10.84
N ILE A 107 7.13 -4.23 11.34
CA ILE A 107 7.07 -3.87 12.77
C ILE A 107 6.69 -5.09 13.63
N ALA A 108 5.67 -5.85 13.22
CA ALA A 108 5.21 -7.03 13.95
C ALA A 108 6.29 -8.14 14.01
N ALA A 109 7.04 -8.36 12.92
CA ALA A 109 8.11 -9.35 12.84
C ALA A 109 9.37 -8.93 13.62
N LEU A 110 9.67 -7.63 13.70
CA LEU A 110 10.84 -7.10 14.41
C LEU A 110 10.62 -6.92 15.92
N HIS A 111 9.38 -6.80 16.38
CA HIS A 111 9.03 -6.69 17.81
C HIS A 111 9.69 -7.75 18.73
N PRO A 112 9.74 -9.06 18.38
CA PRO A 112 10.45 -10.04 19.21
C PRO A 112 11.98 -9.88 19.22
N LEU A 113 12.58 -9.21 18.23
CA LEU A 113 14.02 -8.91 18.21
C LEU A 113 14.36 -7.72 19.11
N THR A 114 13.53 -6.67 19.13
CA THR A 114 13.72 -5.50 20.02
C THR A 114 13.46 -5.86 21.49
N ALA A 115 12.43 -6.65 21.78
CA ALA A 115 12.13 -7.11 23.14
C ALA A 115 13.27 -7.96 23.77
N ASN A 116 14.05 -8.66 22.93
CA ASN A 116 15.22 -9.42 23.39
C ASN A 116 16.48 -8.56 23.59
N LEU A 117 16.55 -7.37 22.97
CA LEU A 117 17.61 -6.40 23.20
C LEU A 117 17.40 -5.59 24.48
N GLU A 118 16.14 -5.28 24.83
CA GLU A 118 15.79 -4.63 26.10
C GLU A 118 16.12 -5.50 27.31
N LYS A 119 15.94 -6.82 27.23
CA LYS A 119 16.30 -7.77 28.30
C LYS A 119 17.81 -7.91 28.56
N ARG A 120 18.67 -7.28 27.74
CA ARG A 120 20.14 -7.31 27.91
C ARG A 120 20.72 -6.01 28.48
N LYS A 121 19.88 -5.04 28.85
CA LYS A 121 20.25 -3.92 29.73
C LYS A 121 19.73 -4.18 31.14
#